data_AF-A0A2E8BEB1-F1
#
_entry.id   AF-A0A2E8BEB1-F1
#
_cell.length_a   1.000
_cell.length_b   1.000
_cell.length_c   1.000
_cell.angle_alpha   90.00
_cell.angle_beta   90.00
_cell.angle_gamma   90.00
#
_symmetry.space_group_name_H-M   'P 1'
#
loop_
_entity.id
_entity.type
_entity.pdbx_description
1 polymer ?
#
loop_
_entity_poly.entity_id
_entity_poly.type
_entity_poly.pdbx_seq_one_letter_code
_entity_poly.pdbx_strand_id
1 'polypeptide(L)'
;MAANFTFTPYGTKATAALADAIARAKDGNPLAPVTVVVPSNLVGVAARRSLATGPGVCGTVGLAAVRFETLLGLARLLAGAALSDDQRRRISDSVVGAAARTSLADAADLLRPVAHHPATERALVRVHRELRELDDATLDAVATTGTQAHEVVRLHRLIRDRLGERFIDEVDLHRAAASMDASHPLIEELGSLILHVPGRTPASGLALLATLADARGLTVIAAHTGNVAADEPVRHLVERLGGALPPDPPAPTSSDLTVHSVADPDEEARVAVREVVAAAATGTPFARTAIVHPDGERYARLIHQHLRAADVPFNGVAGRRLDESLSGRFLLALLDLNDNDFSREAVMALISSGAVIGTDGTAVPASAWERVARNAGVVAGADQWRSRLGQVVADQEQRRDELASIEVEPGRIDAVNRLIHQAQDLLEFVEELIINIDADTTPSDWPGLTRWATSLLDRYLGSAVDRNDWPDREVEAHTRV
;
A
#
# COMPACT_ATOMS: atom_id res chain seq x y z
N MET A 1 21.89 -31.32 11.38
CA MET A 1 22.73 -30.77 12.48
C MET A 1 22.16 -29.40 12.75
N ALA A 2 21.68 -29.19 13.98
CA ALA A 2 20.65 -28.21 14.30
C ALA A 2 21.12 -26.75 14.20
N ALA A 3 20.16 -25.83 14.04
CA ALA A 3 20.40 -24.41 14.12
C ALA A 3 21.13 -24.04 15.42
N ASN A 4 22.09 -23.11 15.34
CA ASN A 4 22.82 -22.58 16.50
C ASN A 4 22.13 -21.31 16.99
N PHE A 5 21.74 -21.26 18.25
CA PHE A 5 20.97 -20.15 18.80
C PHE A 5 21.82 -19.20 19.64
N THR A 6 21.57 -17.90 19.48
CA THR A 6 22.04 -16.83 20.36
C THR A 6 20.82 -16.03 20.82
N PHE A 7 20.56 -16.04 22.13
CA PHE A 7 19.43 -15.32 22.74
C PHE A 7 19.91 -13.97 23.28
N THR A 8 19.11 -12.93 23.05
CA THR A 8 19.54 -11.54 23.28
C THR A 8 18.32 -10.63 23.54
N PRO A 9 18.45 -9.48 24.23
CA PRO A 9 17.38 -8.50 24.20
C PRO A 9 17.38 -7.76 22.86
N TYR A 10 16.23 -7.17 22.50
CA TYR A 10 16.12 -6.32 21.31
C TYR A 10 17.06 -5.11 21.38
N GLY A 11 17.38 -4.54 20.21
CA GLY A 11 18.19 -3.32 20.10
C GLY A 11 19.69 -3.59 19.99
N THR A 12 20.50 -2.81 20.70
CA THR A 12 21.97 -2.77 20.51
C THR A 12 22.66 -4.11 20.79
N LYS A 13 22.15 -4.89 21.76
CA LYS A 13 22.66 -6.23 22.08
C LYS A 13 22.40 -7.23 20.95
N ALA A 14 21.25 -7.14 20.28
CA ALA A 14 20.98 -7.96 19.10
C ALA A 14 21.90 -7.59 17.92
N THR A 15 22.14 -6.29 17.71
CA THR A 15 23.09 -5.83 16.67
C THR A 15 24.52 -6.24 16.98
N ALA A 16 24.95 -6.22 18.24
CA ALA A 16 26.26 -6.71 18.65
C ALA A 16 26.40 -8.22 18.42
N ALA A 17 25.39 -9.00 18.81
CA ALA A 17 25.35 -10.44 18.53
C ALA A 17 25.42 -10.74 17.02
N LEU A 18 24.82 -9.88 16.18
CA LEU A 18 24.93 -9.97 14.73
C LEU A 18 26.35 -9.68 14.25
N ALA A 19 27.01 -8.64 14.76
CA ALA A 19 28.40 -8.34 14.45
C ALA A 19 29.31 -9.53 14.76
N ASP A 20 29.15 -10.13 15.95
CA ASP A 20 29.93 -11.29 16.39
C ASP A 20 29.65 -12.53 15.53
N ALA A 21 28.39 -12.76 15.16
CA ALA A 21 28.02 -13.88 14.29
C ALA A 21 28.62 -13.73 12.88
N ILE A 22 28.60 -12.53 12.31
CA ILE A 22 29.24 -12.24 11.01
C ILE A 22 30.76 -12.41 11.13
N ALA A 23 31.37 -11.92 12.21
CA ALA A 23 32.81 -12.04 12.44
C ALA A 23 33.25 -13.51 12.49
N ARG A 24 32.52 -14.35 13.25
CA ARG A 24 32.74 -15.80 13.30
C ARG A 24 32.55 -16.46 11.94
N ALA A 25 31.49 -16.09 11.22
CA ALA A 25 31.20 -16.64 9.91
C ALA A 25 32.26 -16.28 8.85
N LYS A 26 32.94 -15.15 9.00
CA LYS A 26 34.02 -14.71 8.11
C LYS A 26 35.36 -15.36 8.41
N ASP A 27 35.60 -15.78 9.66
CA ASP A 27 36.83 -16.45 10.11
C ASP A 27 38.12 -15.79 9.59
N GLY A 28 38.18 -14.46 9.70
CA GLY A 28 39.32 -13.66 9.23
C GLY A 28 39.40 -13.40 7.72
N ASN A 29 38.51 -13.99 6.89
CA ASN A 29 38.39 -13.69 5.46
C ASN A 29 37.30 -12.62 5.20
N PRO A 30 37.67 -11.37 4.84
CA PRO A 30 36.70 -10.30 4.59
C PRO A 30 35.74 -10.58 3.44
N LEU A 31 36.15 -11.41 2.47
CA LEU A 31 35.37 -11.74 1.28
C LEU A 31 34.55 -13.03 1.42
N ALA A 32 34.62 -13.73 2.56
CA ALA A 32 33.74 -14.86 2.82
C ALA A 32 32.27 -14.40 2.78
N PRO A 33 31.43 -15.03 1.95
CA PRO A 33 30.03 -14.64 1.80
C PRO A 33 29.23 -14.94 3.07
N VAL A 34 28.39 -13.99 3.46
CA VAL A 34 27.45 -14.14 4.58
C VAL A 34 26.10 -13.60 4.13
N THR A 35 25.04 -14.36 4.33
CA THR A 35 23.66 -13.93 4.08
C THR A 35 22.92 -13.80 5.41
N VAL A 36 22.46 -12.59 5.71
CA VAL A 36 21.67 -12.25 6.88
C VAL A 36 20.20 -12.16 6.47
N VAL A 37 19.38 -13.08 6.98
CA VAL A 37 17.93 -13.06 6.82
C VAL A 37 17.31 -12.17 7.89
N VAL A 38 16.60 -11.13 7.45
CA VAL A 38 15.98 -10.12 8.31
C VAL A 38 14.46 -10.12 8.18
N PRO A 39 13.70 -9.68 9.19
CA PRO A 39 12.24 -9.64 9.14
C PRO A 39 11.68 -8.62 8.16
N SER A 40 12.46 -7.58 7.81
CA SER A 40 12.06 -6.58 6.81
C SER A 40 13.27 -5.90 6.20
N ASN A 41 13.08 -5.30 5.01
CA ASN A 41 14.12 -4.50 4.35
C ASN A 41 14.59 -3.32 5.23
N LEU A 42 13.68 -2.73 6.02
CA LEU A 42 14.01 -1.66 6.96
C LEU A 42 15.00 -2.13 8.03
N VAL A 43 14.76 -3.31 8.61
CA VAL A 43 15.70 -3.92 9.57
C VAL A 43 17.03 -4.23 8.91
N GLY A 44 17.03 -4.73 7.67
CA GLY A 44 18.26 -4.95 6.90
C GLY A 44 19.08 -3.68 6.69
N VAL A 45 18.44 -2.58 6.27
CA VAL A 45 19.10 -1.28 6.09
C VAL A 45 19.61 -0.73 7.43
N ALA A 46 18.81 -0.82 8.50
CA ALA A 46 19.18 -0.34 9.83
C ALA A 46 20.38 -1.14 10.39
N ALA A 47 20.34 -2.46 10.32
CA ALA A 47 21.42 -3.33 10.76
C ALA A 47 22.71 -3.07 9.97
N ARG A 48 22.62 -3.01 8.63
CA ARG A 48 23.76 -2.69 7.76
C ARG A 48 24.40 -1.35 8.12
N ARG A 49 23.60 -0.29 8.30
CA ARG A 49 24.10 1.03 8.67
C ARG A 49 24.75 1.01 10.06
N SER A 50 24.11 0.38 11.04
CA SER A 50 24.64 0.30 12.41
C SER A 50 25.95 -0.48 12.50
N LEU A 51 26.10 -1.54 11.71
CA LEU A 51 27.33 -2.35 11.66
C LEU A 51 28.45 -1.63 10.92
N ALA A 52 28.12 -0.83 9.90
CA ALA A 52 29.09 -0.04 9.16
C ALA A 52 29.64 1.17 9.95
N THR A 53 28.88 1.72 10.90
CA THR A 53 29.27 2.88 11.72
C THR A 53 29.78 2.55 13.12
N GLY A 54 29.58 1.32 13.60
CA GLY A 54 30.10 0.84 14.89
C GLY A 54 31.60 0.52 14.85
N PRO A 55 32.15 -0.20 15.86
CA PRO A 55 33.54 -0.69 15.87
C PRO A 55 33.86 -1.70 14.73
N GLY A 56 32.95 -1.87 13.78
CA GLY A 56 33.10 -2.73 12.63
C GLY A 56 32.82 -4.20 12.92
N VAL A 57 32.84 -5.00 11.87
CA VAL A 57 32.99 -6.46 11.99
C VAL A 57 34.50 -6.75 12.01
N CYS A 58 34.97 -7.57 12.95
CA CYS A 58 36.40 -7.89 13.13
C CYS A 58 37.32 -6.66 13.35
N GLY A 59 36.82 -5.57 13.96
CA GLY A 59 37.61 -4.36 14.19
C GLY A 59 37.88 -3.52 12.93
N THR A 60 37.25 -3.84 11.80
CA THR A 60 37.35 -3.08 10.54
C THR A 60 36.08 -2.29 10.26
N VAL A 61 36.23 -0.99 10.00
CA VAL A 61 35.11 -0.13 9.61
C VAL A 61 34.60 -0.55 8.23
N GLY A 62 33.35 -1.00 8.17
CA GLY A 62 32.67 -1.38 6.92
C GLY A 62 32.17 -2.83 6.90
N LEU A 63 31.41 -3.15 5.85
CA LEU A 63 30.85 -4.47 5.59
C LEU A 63 31.13 -4.85 4.13
N ALA A 64 31.83 -5.96 3.93
CA ALA A 64 32.08 -6.56 2.62
C ALA A 64 31.49 -7.96 2.55
N ALA A 65 31.01 -8.39 1.38
CA ALA A 65 30.45 -9.73 1.17
C ALA A 65 29.36 -10.13 2.20
N VAL A 66 28.57 -9.18 2.68
CA VAL A 66 27.40 -9.43 3.55
C VAL A 66 26.14 -8.99 2.82
N ARG A 67 25.27 -9.95 2.54
CA ARG A 67 23.95 -9.73 1.94
C ARG A 67 22.89 -9.66 3.03
N PHE A 68 21.97 -8.70 2.93
CA PHE A 68 20.80 -8.63 3.80
C PHE A 68 19.56 -8.90 2.94
N GLU A 69 18.81 -9.94 3.28
CA GLU A 69 17.61 -10.34 2.54
C GLU A 69 16.45 -10.59 3.49
N THR A 70 15.23 -10.39 3.00
CA THR A 70 14.04 -10.93 3.68
C THR A 70 13.90 -12.41 3.36
N LEU A 71 13.14 -13.16 4.17
CA LEU A 71 12.86 -14.57 3.88
C LEU A 71 12.21 -14.73 2.50
N LEU A 72 11.25 -13.87 2.15
CA LEU A 72 10.63 -13.86 0.83
C LEU A 72 11.63 -13.49 -0.28
N GLY A 73 12.56 -12.56 -0.03
CA GLY A 73 13.63 -12.22 -0.96
C GLY A 73 14.56 -13.40 -1.23
N LEU A 74 14.96 -14.11 -0.16
CA LEU A 74 15.75 -15.33 -0.25
C LEU A 74 14.99 -16.44 -1.00
N ALA A 75 13.71 -16.64 -0.69
CA ALA A 75 12.87 -17.61 -1.38
C ALA A 75 12.77 -17.30 -2.87
N ARG A 76 12.62 -16.04 -3.27
CA ARG A 76 12.60 -15.62 -4.68
C ARG A 76 13.92 -15.90 -5.40
N LEU A 77 15.05 -15.64 -4.73
CA LEU A 77 16.38 -15.91 -5.28
C LEU A 77 16.57 -17.41 -5.58
N LEU A 78 16.18 -18.24 -4.61
CA LEU A 78 16.33 -19.69 -4.68
C LEU A 78 15.32 -20.32 -5.64
N ALA A 79 14.03 -20.01 -5.46
CA ALA A 79 12.96 -20.51 -6.31
C ALA A 79 13.10 -20.09 -7.77
N GLY A 80 13.76 -18.96 -8.07
CA GLY A 80 14.01 -18.54 -9.46
C GLY A 80 14.77 -19.58 -10.29
N ALA A 81 15.66 -20.36 -9.67
CA ALA A 81 16.33 -21.48 -10.33
C ALA A 81 15.43 -22.72 -10.42
N ALA A 82 14.68 -23.03 -9.35
CA ALA A 82 13.80 -24.20 -9.31
C ALA A 82 12.57 -24.07 -10.22
N LEU A 83 12.14 -22.85 -10.52
CA LEU A 83 10.95 -22.51 -11.30
C LEU A 83 11.31 -21.88 -12.65
N SER A 84 12.51 -22.12 -13.18
CA SER A 84 12.99 -21.47 -14.42
C SER A 84 12.08 -21.73 -15.63
N ASP A 85 11.47 -22.91 -15.68
CA ASP A 85 10.60 -23.34 -16.78
C ASP A 85 9.12 -22.99 -16.52
N ASP A 86 8.79 -22.52 -15.32
CA ASP A 86 7.42 -22.14 -14.94
C ASP A 86 7.06 -20.78 -15.56
N GLN A 87 6.05 -20.79 -16.44
CA GLN A 87 5.58 -19.58 -17.14
C GLN A 87 4.57 -18.77 -16.33
N ARG A 88 4.19 -19.23 -15.14
CA ARG A 88 3.25 -18.53 -14.25
C ARG A 88 3.88 -17.24 -13.71
N ARG A 89 3.03 -16.23 -13.52
CA ARG A 89 3.44 -14.89 -13.07
C ARG A 89 3.39 -14.79 -11.55
N ARG A 90 4.21 -13.92 -10.96
CA ARG A 90 4.09 -13.65 -9.52
C ARG A 90 2.74 -13.01 -9.21
N ILE A 91 2.09 -13.50 -8.17
CA ILE A 91 0.80 -12.97 -7.74
C ILE A 91 0.95 -11.60 -7.07
N SER A 92 -0.06 -10.75 -7.24
CA SER A 92 -0.19 -9.47 -6.52
C SER A 92 -1.45 -9.47 -5.65
N ASP A 93 -1.46 -8.60 -4.65
CA ASP A 93 -2.60 -8.43 -3.74
C ASP A 93 -3.90 -8.10 -4.49
N SER A 94 -3.81 -7.26 -5.52
CA SER A 94 -4.95 -6.89 -6.36
C SER A 94 -5.52 -8.09 -7.13
N VAL A 95 -4.65 -9.02 -7.57
CA VAL A 95 -5.08 -10.25 -8.25
C VAL A 95 -5.80 -11.19 -7.28
N VAL A 96 -5.30 -11.34 -6.05
CA VAL A 96 -5.99 -12.13 -5.01
C VAL A 96 -7.34 -11.50 -4.66
N GLY A 97 -7.41 -10.18 -4.50
CA GLY A 97 -8.65 -9.45 -4.26
C GLY A 97 -9.67 -9.62 -5.40
N ALA A 98 -9.21 -9.55 -6.65
CA ALA A 98 -10.06 -9.82 -7.81
C ALA A 98 -10.61 -11.26 -7.80
N ALA A 99 -9.76 -12.26 -7.57
CA ALA A 99 -10.21 -13.66 -7.47
C ALA A 99 -11.18 -13.89 -6.30
N ALA A 100 -10.98 -13.20 -5.17
CA ALA A 100 -11.89 -13.22 -4.03
C ALA A 100 -13.25 -12.61 -4.39
N ARG A 101 -13.29 -11.43 -5.01
CA ARG A 101 -14.55 -10.80 -5.47
C ARG A 101 -15.30 -11.67 -6.45
N THR A 102 -14.61 -12.25 -7.45
CA THR A 102 -15.27 -13.13 -8.42
C THR A 102 -15.80 -14.41 -7.74
N SER A 103 -15.04 -14.99 -6.81
CA SER A 103 -15.52 -16.18 -6.08
C SER A 103 -16.71 -15.88 -5.17
N LEU A 104 -16.75 -14.69 -4.55
CA LEU A 104 -17.88 -14.22 -3.77
C LEU A 104 -19.11 -13.94 -4.66
N ALA A 105 -18.93 -13.35 -5.84
CA ALA A 105 -20.02 -13.08 -6.77
C ALA A 105 -20.64 -14.37 -7.33
N ASP A 106 -19.81 -15.34 -7.71
CA ASP A 106 -20.27 -16.55 -8.39
C ASP A 106 -20.80 -17.64 -7.44
N ALA A 107 -20.24 -17.72 -6.22
CA ALA A 107 -20.37 -18.91 -5.39
C ALA A 107 -20.47 -18.63 -3.88
N ALA A 108 -20.80 -17.40 -3.45
CA ALA A 108 -21.09 -17.14 -2.03
C ALA A 108 -22.47 -17.69 -1.67
N ASP A 109 -22.49 -18.81 -0.96
CA ASP A 109 -23.73 -19.41 -0.48
C ASP A 109 -24.12 -18.76 0.84
N LEU A 110 -23.34 -19.02 1.91
CA LEU A 110 -23.60 -18.44 3.23
C LEU A 110 -23.27 -16.94 3.28
N LEU A 111 -22.29 -16.50 2.49
CA LEU A 111 -21.82 -15.11 2.49
C LEU A 111 -22.58 -14.21 1.51
N ARG A 112 -23.59 -14.73 0.80
CA ARG A 112 -24.35 -13.97 -0.21
C ARG A 112 -24.82 -12.58 0.26
N PRO A 113 -25.39 -12.42 1.48
CA PRO A 113 -25.86 -11.11 1.94
C PRO A 113 -24.76 -10.06 2.08
N VAL A 114 -23.49 -10.48 2.19
CA VAL A 114 -22.33 -9.63 2.43
C VAL A 114 -21.27 -9.77 1.33
N ALA A 115 -21.58 -10.44 0.22
CA ALA A 115 -20.62 -10.79 -0.83
C ALA A 115 -19.99 -9.56 -1.49
N HIS A 116 -20.75 -8.47 -1.60
CA HIS A 116 -20.30 -7.20 -2.19
C HIS A 116 -19.67 -6.24 -1.16
N HIS A 117 -19.65 -6.60 0.13
CA HIS A 117 -19.15 -5.70 1.16
C HIS A 117 -17.60 -5.71 1.19
N PRO A 118 -16.91 -4.55 1.12
CA PRO A 118 -15.44 -4.49 1.07
C PRO A 118 -14.73 -5.12 2.28
N ALA A 119 -15.37 -5.15 3.45
CA ALA A 119 -14.83 -5.85 4.61
C ALA A 119 -14.82 -7.37 4.44
N THR A 120 -15.81 -7.94 3.73
CA THR A 120 -15.89 -9.38 3.43
C THR A 120 -14.76 -9.77 2.49
N GLU A 121 -14.52 -8.98 1.44
CA GLU A 121 -13.39 -9.20 0.53
C GLU A 121 -12.06 -9.19 1.30
N ARG A 122 -11.79 -8.13 2.08
CA ARG A 122 -10.55 -8.00 2.86
C ARG A 122 -10.36 -9.16 3.85
N ALA A 123 -11.44 -9.56 4.52
CA ALA A 123 -11.41 -10.71 5.43
C ALA A 123 -11.11 -12.01 4.67
N LEU A 124 -11.74 -12.24 3.51
CA LEU A 124 -11.52 -13.43 2.71
C LEU A 124 -10.10 -13.48 2.12
N VAL A 125 -9.55 -12.36 1.65
CA VAL A 125 -8.15 -12.28 1.18
C VAL A 125 -7.19 -12.64 2.32
N ARG A 126 -7.42 -12.10 3.52
CA ARG A 126 -6.61 -12.42 4.70
C ARG A 126 -6.68 -13.91 5.03
N VAL A 127 -7.89 -14.45 5.15
CA VAL A 127 -8.07 -15.87 5.52
C VAL A 127 -7.56 -16.79 4.41
N HIS A 128 -7.71 -16.43 3.14
CA HIS A 128 -7.14 -17.18 2.03
C HIS A 128 -5.62 -17.34 2.18
N ARG A 129 -4.90 -16.29 2.58
CA ARG A 129 -3.46 -16.35 2.85
C ARG A 129 -3.12 -17.25 4.04
N GLU A 130 -3.88 -17.16 5.12
CA GLU A 130 -3.68 -18.00 6.31
C GLU A 130 -3.93 -19.49 5.98
N LEU A 131 -5.00 -19.80 5.25
CA LEU A 131 -5.33 -21.16 4.81
C LEU A 131 -4.37 -21.70 3.76
N ARG A 132 -3.72 -20.84 2.98
CA ARG A 132 -2.78 -21.24 1.92
C ARG A 132 -1.53 -21.96 2.45
N GLU A 133 -1.20 -21.72 3.72
CA GLU A 133 -0.11 -22.39 4.45
C GLU A 133 -0.45 -23.83 4.84
N LEU A 134 -1.73 -24.20 4.85
CA LEU A 134 -2.21 -25.51 5.29
C LEU A 134 -2.17 -26.54 4.15
N ASP A 135 -2.07 -27.82 4.50
CA ASP A 135 -2.26 -28.93 3.58
C ASP A 135 -3.74 -29.34 3.47
N ASP A 136 -4.06 -30.17 2.48
CA ASP A 136 -5.46 -30.55 2.20
C ASP A 136 -6.10 -31.29 3.38
N ALA A 137 -5.33 -32.12 4.11
CA ALA A 137 -5.82 -32.84 5.28
C ALA A 137 -6.19 -31.89 6.43
N THR A 138 -5.38 -30.86 6.67
CA THR A 138 -5.64 -29.84 7.69
C THR A 138 -6.82 -28.95 7.26
N LEU A 139 -6.92 -28.61 5.97
CA LEU A 139 -8.08 -27.88 5.44
C LEU A 139 -9.38 -28.67 5.62
N ASP A 140 -9.35 -29.98 5.40
CA ASP A 140 -10.50 -30.86 5.65
C ASP A 140 -10.86 -30.87 7.14
N ALA A 141 -9.88 -30.96 8.03
CA ALA A 141 -10.13 -30.87 9.47
C ALA A 141 -10.77 -29.53 9.85
N VAL A 142 -10.26 -28.40 9.35
CA VAL A 142 -10.85 -27.06 9.57
C VAL A 142 -12.28 -27.00 9.05
N ALA A 143 -12.56 -27.53 7.86
CA ALA A 143 -13.89 -27.53 7.27
C ALA A 143 -14.91 -28.31 8.12
N THR A 144 -14.49 -29.33 8.89
CA THR A 144 -15.39 -30.09 9.77
C THR A 144 -15.79 -29.36 11.06
N THR A 145 -15.13 -28.25 11.41
CA THR A 145 -15.41 -27.52 12.66
C THR A 145 -16.76 -26.79 12.67
N GLY A 146 -17.35 -26.53 11.50
CA GLY A 146 -18.67 -25.94 11.38
C GLY A 146 -18.98 -25.40 9.99
N THR A 147 -20.25 -25.04 9.76
CA THR A 147 -20.76 -24.62 8.45
C THR A 147 -20.02 -23.40 7.88
N GLN A 148 -19.66 -22.43 8.72
CA GLN A 148 -18.92 -21.24 8.30
C GLN A 148 -17.48 -21.57 7.90
N ALA A 149 -16.79 -22.43 8.66
CA ALA A 149 -15.44 -22.87 8.32
C ALA A 149 -15.44 -23.65 7.00
N HIS A 150 -16.43 -24.52 6.80
CA HIS A 150 -16.62 -25.23 5.54
C HIS A 150 -16.78 -24.28 4.34
N GLU A 151 -17.63 -23.26 4.45
CA GLU A 151 -17.82 -22.24 3.40
C GLU A 151 -16.51 -21.53 3.06
N VAL A 152 -15.77 -21.09 4.07
CA VAL A 152 -14.52 -20.34 3.89
C VAL A 152 -13.43 -21.21 3.27
N VAL A 153 -13.32 -22.48 3.67
CA VAL A 153 -12.40 -23.44 3.04
C VAL A 153 -12.80 -23.70 1.59
N ARG A 154 -14.10 -23.83 1.28
CA ARG A 154 -14.58 -23.97 -0.11
C ARG A 154 -14.19 -22.76 -0.95
N LEU A 155 -14.45 -21.54 -0.47
CA LEU A 155 -14.08 -20.31 -1.16
C LEU A 155 -12.56 -20.18 -1.33
N HIS A 156 -11.77 -20.55 -0.31
CA HIS A 156 -10.31 -20.61 -0.43
C HIS A 156 -9.86 -21.53 -1.56
N ARG A 157 -10.43 -22.74 -1.67
CA ARG A 157 -10.14 -23.70 -2.74
C ARG A 157 -10.50 -23.13 -4.12
N LEU A 158 -11.68 -22.53 -4.27
CA LEU A 158 -12.09 -21.86 -5.52
C LEU A 158 -11.13 -20.73 -5.92
N ILE A 159 -10.69 -19.91 -4.96
CA ILE A 159 -9.70 -18.85 -5.20
C ILE A 159 -8.37 -19.48 -5.63
N ARG A 160 -7.90 -20.52 -4.93
CA ARG A 160 -6.65 -21.22 -5.26
C ARG A 160 -6.69 -21.80 -6.67
N ASP A 161 -7.78 -22.45 -7.06
CA ASP A 161 -7.93 -23.06 -8.39
C ASP A 161 -7.91 -22.01 -9.50
N ARG A 162 -8.60 -20.87 -9.31
CA ARG A 162 -8.60 -19.74 -10.26
C ARG A 162 -7.21 -19.13 -10.47
N LEU A 163 -6.37 -19.16 -9.45
CA LEU A 163 -5.05 -18.54 -9.45
C LEU A 163 -3.95 -19.52 -9.89
N GLY A 164 -4.09 -20.81 -9.56
CA GLY A 164 -3.03 -21.81 -9.63
C GLY A 164 -2.45 -22.04 -11.03
N GLU A 165 -3.24 -21.87 -12.09
CA GLU A 165 -2.79 -22.06 -13.47
C GLU A 165 -1.89 -20.93 -13.99
N ARG A 166 -2.04 -19.71 -13.46
CA ARG A 166 -1.41 -18.51 -14.01
C ARG A 166 -0.47 -17.81 -13.06
N PHE A 167 -0.56 -18.12 -11.77
CA PHE A 167 0.15 -17.38 -10.73
C PHE A 167 0.96 -18.28 -9.80
N ILE A 168 2.08 -17.72 -9.34
CA ILE A 168 2.96 -18.27 -8.30
C ILE A 168 2.82 -17.37 -7.07
N ASP A 169 2.45 -17.96 -5.95
CA ASP A 169 2.32 -17.26 -4.67
C ASP A 169 3.55 -17.45 -3.76
N GLU A 170 3.51 -16.85 -2.57
CA GLU A 170 4.57 -16.93 -1.58
C GLU A 170 4.84 -18.35 -1.09
N VAL A 171 3.80 -19.17 -0.94
CA VAL A 171 3.95 -20.56 -0.48
C VAL A 171 4.61 -21.42 -1.55
N ASP A 172 4.28 -21.20 -2.82
CA ASP A 172 4.96 -21.87 -3.94
C ASP A 172 6.44 -21.50 -3.99
N LEU A 173 6.79 -20.23 -3.78
CA LEU A 173 8.18 -19.78 -3.70
C LEU A 173 8.94 -20.44 -2.54
N HIS A 174 8.34 -20.47 -1.34
CA HIS A 174 8.96 -21.15 -0.19
C HIS A 174 9.16 -22.64 -0.43
N ARG A 175 8.16 -23.34 -0.97
CA ARG A 175 8.23 -24.77 -1.27
C ARG A 175 9.28 -25.08 -2.35
N ALA A 176 9.30 -24.33 -3.44
CA ALA A 176 10.27 -24.50 -4.51
C ALA A 176 11.71 -24.25 -4.01
N ALA A 177 11.92 -23.19 -3.24
CA ALA A 177 13.21 -22.92 -2.61
C ALA A 177 13.63 -24.03 -1.63
N ALA A 178 12.68 -24.59 -0.86
CA ALA A 178 12.95 -25.66 0.09
C ALA A 178 13.23 -27.01 -0.60
N SER A 179 12.79 -27.21 -1.83
CA SER A 179 13.07 -28.41 -2.62
C SER A 179 14.40 -28.39 -3.38
N MET A 180 15.16 -27.28 -3.29
CA MET A 180 16.45 -27.20 -3.98
C MET A 180 17.46 -28.21 -3.41
N ASP A 181 18.26 -28.77 -4.31
CA ASP A 181 19.39 -29.61 -3.92
C ASP A 181 20.37 -28.80 -3.06
N ALA A 182 20.76 -29.36 -1.91
CA ALA A 182 21.74 -28.76 -1.01
C ALA A 182 23.10 -28.51 -1.68
N SER A 183 23.42 -29.27 -2.74
CA SER A 183 24.63 -29.12 -3.55
C SER A 183 24.54 -28.07 -4.66
N HIS A 184 23.37 -27.43 -4.82
CA HIS A 184 23.17 -26.44 -5.89
C HIS A 184 24.11 -25.23 -5.71
N PRO A 185 24.77 -24.72 -6.77
CA PRO A 185 25.75 -23.62 -6.66
C PRO A 185 25.20 -22.37 -5.99
N LEU A 186 23.93 -22.01 -6.22
CA LEU A 186 23.29 -20.88 -5.54
C LEU A 186 23.23 -21.04 -4.01
N ILE A 187 23.03 -22.27 -3.50
CA ILE A 187 23.08 -22.55 -2.06
C ILE A 187 24.52 -22.34 -1.57
N GLU A 188 25.51 -22.66 -2.42
CA GLU A 188 26.92 -22.39 -2.14
C GLU A 188 27.24 -20.90 -2.03
N GLU A 189 26.75 -20.10 -2.97
CA GLU A 189 26.95 -18.65 -3.02
C GLU A 189 26.34 -17.88 -1.84
N LEU A 190 25.34 -18.43 -1.15
CA LEU A 190 24.75 -17.80 0.03
C LEU A 190 25.77 -17.66 1.18
N GLY A 191 26.82 -18.49 1.18
CA GLY A 191 27.78 -18.56 2.27
C GLY A 191 27.14 -18.97 3.59
N SER A 192 27.60 -18.36 4.69
CA SER A 192 27.05 -18.59 6.03
C SER A 192 25.68 -17.92 6.20
N LEU A 193 24.72 -18.65 6.76
CA LEU A 193 23.36 -18.16 6.97
C LEU A 193 23.14 -17.69 8.41
N ILE A 194 22.66 -16.46 8.56
CA ILE A 194 22.31 -15.86 9.86
C ILE A 194 20.88 -15.36 9.82
N LEU A 195 20.00 -15.90 10.65
CA LEU A 195 18.65 -15.38 10.88
C LEU A 195 18.68 -14.34 12.01
N HIS A 196 18.43 -13.08 11.69
CA HIS A 196 18.54 -11.98 12.64
C HIS A 196 17.18 -11.47 13.09
N VAL A 197 16.87 -11.63 14.38
CA VAL A 197 15.66 -11.13 15.05
C VAL A 197 14.40 -11.45 14.23
N PRO A 198 14.11 -12.75 14.01
CA PRO A 198 13.00 -13.13 13.17
C PRO A 198 11.68 -12.66 13.78
N GLY A 199 10.79 -12.19 12.92
CA GLY A 199 9.40 -11.90 13.28
C GLY A 199 8.51 -13.13 13.18
N ARG A 200 7.20 -12.89 13.03
CA ARG A 200 6.26 -13.94 12.64
C ARG A 200 6.67 -14.51 11.27
N THR A 201 6.94 -15.80 11.25
CA THR A 201 7.37 -16.51 10.05
C THR A 201 6.28 -17.50 9.64
N PRO A 202 5.82 -17.50 8.38
CA PRO A 202 4.82 -18.45 7.90
C PRO A 202 5.35 -19.90 7.97
N ALA A 203 4.44 -20.87 7.99
CA ALA A 203 4.80 -22.30 8.12
C ALA A 203 5.68 -22.78 6.96
N SER A 204 5.35 -22.40 5.73
CA SER A 204 6.16 -22.67 4.54
C SER A 204 7.55 -22.05 4.62
N GLY A 205 7.64 -20.81 5.13
CA GLY A 205 8.92 -20.14 5.37
C GLY A 205 9.77 -20.80 6.45
N LEU A 206 9.15 -21.29 7.53
CA LEU A 206 9.83 -22.09 8.57
C LEU A 206 10.37 -23.40 8.00
N ALA A 207 9.61 -24.07 7.12
CA ALA A 207 10.07 -25.28 6.44
C ALA A 207 11.31 -25.00 5.58
N LEU A 208 11.32 -23.90 4.82
CA LEU A 208 12.50 -23.46 4.07
C LEU A 208 13.71 -23.24 4.98
N LEU A 209 13.54 -22.53 6.10
CA LEU A 209 14.62 -22.30 7.06
C LEU A 209 15.15 -23.61 7.68
N ALA A 210 14.28 -24.56 7.97
CA ALA A 210 14.66 -25.88 8.48
C ALA A 210 15.50 -26.64 7.46
N THR A 211 15.07 -26.69 6.18
CA THR A 211 15.84 -27.34 5.11
C THR A 211 17.22 -26.69 4.92
N LEU A 212 17.29 -25.36 4.94
CA LEU A 212 18.55 -24.63 4.84
C LEU A 212 19.47 -24.88 6.05
N ALA A 213 18.90 -24.98 7.26
CA ALA A 213 19.64 -25.32 8.46
C ALA A 213 20.27 -26.71 8.36
N ASP A 214 19.56 -27.70 7.81
CA ASP A 214 20.10 -29.05 7.60
C ASP A 214 21.18 -29.10 6.50
N ALA A 215 21.01 -28.31 5.43
CA ALA A 215 21.96 -28.27 4.32
C ALA A 215 23.28 -27.56 4.64
N ARG A 216 23.23 -26.45 5.40
CA ARG A 216 24.37 -25.51 5.54
C ARG A 216 24.69 -25.09 6.97
N GLY A 217 23.84 -25.45 7.93
CA GLY A 217 23.82 -24.83 9.24
C GLY A 217 23.19 -23.44 9.21
N LEU A 218 22.47 -23.10 10.27
CA LEU A 218 21.81 -21.81 10.42
C LEU A 218 22.18 -21.22 11.78
N THR A 219 22.68 -19.99 11.81
CA THR A 219 22.85 -19.24 13.06
C THR A 219 21.62 -18.37 13.30
N VAL A 220 20.95 -18.53 14.42
CA VAL A 220 19.73 -17.79 14.77
C VAL A 220 20.02 -16.85 15.92
N ILE A 221 19.81 -15.56 15.70
CA ILE A 221 19.85 -14.51 16.73
C ILE A 221 18.40 -14.22 17.10
N ALA A 222 17.93 -14.85 18.17
CA ALA A 222 16.57 -14.75 18.65
C ALA A 222 16.50 -13.70 19.75
N ALA A 223 15.83 -12.57 19.47
CA ALA A 223 15.53 -11.60 20.50
C ALA A 223 14.22 -11.95 21.20
N HIS A 224 14.18 -11.81 22.52
CA HIS A 224 12.97 -12.04 23.31
C HIS A 224 12.88 -11.08 24.50
N THR A 225 11.65 -10.86 24.97
CA THR A 225 11.30 -9.82 25.95
C THR A 225 11.11 -10.36 27.37
N GLY A 226 10.88 -11.66 27.52
CA GLY A 226 10.44 -12.30 28.77
C GLY A 226 8.92 -12.34 28.91
N ASN A 227 8.16 -11.69 28.03
CA ASN A 227 6.71 -11.74 28.03
C ASN A 227 6.24 -12.93 27.19
N VAL A 228 5.48 -13.86 27.80
CA VAL A 228 5.04 -15.10 27.15
C VAL A 228 4.29 -14.86 25.85
N ALA A 229 3.38 -13.88 25.81
CA ALA A 229 2.55 -13.59 24.65
C ALA A 229 3.32 -12.86 23.55
N ALA A 230 4.20 -11.92 23.92
CA ALA A 230 5.06 -11.24 22.94
C ALA A 230 6.10 -12.18 22.33
N ASP A 231 6.60 -13.13 23.12
CA ASP A 231 7.65 -14.06 22.71
C ASP A 231 7.09 -15.32 22.02
N GLU A 232 5.77 -15.48 21.90
CA GLU A 232 5.17 -16.67 21.29
C GLU A 232 5.65 -16.93 19.84
N PRO A 233 5.74 -15.93 18.94
CA PRO A 233 6.24 -16.17 17.59
C PRO A 233 7.70 -16.65 17.54
N VAL A 234 8.56 -16.09 18.40
CA VAL A 234 9.98 -16.48 18.45
C VAL A 234 10.16 -17.83 19.13
N ARG A 235 9.38 -18.14 20.17
CA ARG A 235 9.32 -19.46 20.81
C ARG A 235 8.97 -20.53 19.79
N HIS A 236 7.87 -20.34 19.06
CA HIS A 236 7.44 -21.28 18.02
C HIS A 236 8.52 -21.52 16.97
N LEU A 237 9.17 -20.46 16.48
CA LEU A 237 10.26 -20.57 15.52
C LEU A 237 11.46 -21.35 16.06
N VAL A 238 11.87 -21.06 17.30
CA VAL A 238 13.01 -21.71 17.95
C VAL A 238 12.74 -23.20 18.14
N GLU A 239 11.56 -23.57 18.63
CA GLU A 239 11.12 -24.96 18.80
C GLU A 239 11.11 -25.72 17.46
N ARG A 240 10.58 -25.10 16.40
CA ARG A 240 10.52 -25.69 15.05
C ARG A 240 11.90 -25.89 14.43
N LEU A 241 12.89 -25.08 14.80
CA LEU A 241 14.28 -25.22 14.38
C LEU A 241 15.10 -26.10 15.34
N GLY A 242 14.46 -26.77 16.30
CA GLY A 242 15.09 -27.74 17.21
C GLY A 242 15.78 -27.12 18.44
N GLY A 243 15.50 -25.85 18.75
CA GLY A 243 15.99 -25.17 19.95
C GLY A 243 14.94 -25.09 21.05
N ALA A 244 15.33 -24.52 22.19
CA ALA A 244 14.41 -24.16 23.27
C ALA A 244 14.71 -22.71 23.71
N LEU A 245 13.66 -21.89 23.80
CA LEU A 245 13.80 -20.53 24.31
C LEU A 245 14.12 -20.59 25.82
N PRO A 246 15.16 -19.90 26.31
CA PRO A 246 15.46 -19.88 27.74
C PRO A 246 14.28 -19.34 28.56
N PRO A 247 14.00 -19.92 29.75
CA PRO A 247 12.92 -19.45 30.62
C PRO A 247 13.23 -18.06 31.21
N ASP A 248 14.51 -17.80 31.48
CA ASP A 248 14.96 -16.53 32.03
C ASP A 248 15.16 -15.51 30.90
N PRO A 249 14.53 -14.32 30.98
CA PRO A 249 14.74 -13.30 29.97
C PRO A 249 16.17 -12.76 30.04
N PRO A 250 16.73 -12.31 28.90
CA PRO A 250 17.94 -11.51 28.92
C PRO A 250 17.72 -10.29 29.82
N ALA A 251 18.78 -9.89 30.55
CA ALA A 251 18.72 -8.75 31.45
C ALA A 251 18.10 -7.54 30.71
N PRO A 252 17.01 -6.95 31.25
CA PRO A 252 16.31 -5.89 30.55
C PRO A 252 17.26 -4.71 30.35
N THR A 253 17.24 -4.15 29.16
CA THR A 253 17.83 -2.83 28.94
C THR A 253 17.08 -1.84 29.84
N SER A 254 17.78 -1.04 30.65
CA SER A 254 17.13 -0.02 31.48
C SER A 254 16.26 0.87 30.61
N SER A 255 14.97 0.96 30.93
CA SER A 255 14.01 1.79 30.21
C SER A 255 13.32 2.72 31.20
N ASP A 256 13.33 4.01 30.90
CA ASP A 256 12.46 4.97 31.58
C ASP A 256 11.09 4.94 30.90
N LEU A 257 10.05 4.63 31.67
CA LEU A 257 8.67 4.61 31.18
C LEU A 257 7.91 5.79 31.77
N THR A 258 7.48 6.69 30.89
CA THR A 258 6.58 7.79 31.23
C THR A 258 5.25 7.58 30.51
N VAL A 259 4.15 7.71 31.24
CA VAL A 259 2.79 7.59 30.71
C VAL A 259 2.11 8.96 30.78
N HIS A 260 1.63 9.45 29.65
CA HIS A 260 0.87 10.69 29.56
C HIS A 260 -0.60 10.39 29.33
N SER A 261 -1.48 11.03 30.11
CA SER A 261 -2.91 11.06 29.84
C SER A 261 -3.26 12.41 29.26
N VAL A 262 -3.87 12.42 28.07
CA VAL A 262 -4.26 13.63 27.34
C VAL A 262 -5.68 13.50 26.81
N ALA A 263 -6.25 14.61 26.34
CA ALA A 263 -7.68 14.70 26.04
C ALA A 263 -8.08 14.09 24.69
N ASP A 264 -7.21 14.20 23.68
CA ASP A 264 -7.54 13.82 22.31
C ASP A 264 -6.29 13.47 21.47
N PRO A 265 -6.46 12.87 20.27
CA PRO A 265 -5.35 12.48 19.39
C PRO A 265 -4.42 13.61 18.94
N ASP A 266 -4.90 14.85 18.84
CA ASP A 266 -4.04 15.99 18.47
C ASP A 266 -3.11 16.34 19.63
N GLU A 267 -3.63 16.36 20.85
CA GLU A 267 -2.82 16.52 22.06
C GLU A 267 -1.85 15.35 22.27
N GLU A 268 -2.22 14.10 21.95
CA GLU A 268 -1.30 12.96 21.94
C GLU A 268 -0.13 13.19 20.97
N ALA A 269 -0.43 13.61 19.73
CA ALA A 269 0.59 13.90 18.72
C ALA A 269 1.50 15.05 19.16
N ARG A 270 0.93 16.12 19.72
CA ARG A 270 1.67 17.28 20.22
C ARG A 270 2.60 16.90 21.38
N VAL A 271 2.13 16.09 22.33
CA VAL A 271 2.95 15.59 23.44
C VAL A 271 4.05 14.66 22.93
N ALA A 272 3.74 13.74 22.01
CA ALA A 272 4.76 12.86 21.42
C ALA A 272 5.89 13.67 20.75
N VAL A 273 5.56 14.69 19.96
CA VAL A 273 6.56 15.57 19.33
C VAL A 273 7.34 16.38 20.36
N ARG A 274 6.68 16.84 21.44
CA ARG A 274 7.36 17.52 22.54
C ARG A 274 8.39 16.62 23.22
N GLU A 275 8.07 15.35 23.45
CA GLU A 275 9.01 14.37 24.01
C GLU A 275 10.19 14.10 23.04
N VAL A 276 9.95 14.06 21.72
CA VAL A 276 11.04 13.97 20.73
C VAL A 276 11.99 15.16 20.83
N VAL A 277 11.45 16.38 20.90
CA VAL A 277 12.24 17.61 21.03
C VAL A 277 12.98 17.66 22.37
N ALA A 278 12.35 17.24 23.47
CA ALA A 278 12.97 17.17 24.78
C ALA A 278 14.14 16.17 24.79
N ALA A 279 13.95 14.97 24.24
CA ALA A 279 15.01 13.97 24.08
C ALA A 279 16.17 14.52 23.24
N ALA A 280 15.88 15.24 22.15
CA ALA A 280 16.90 15.88 21.32
C ALA A 280 17.67 16.98 22.07
N ALA A 281 17.00 17.79 22.89
CA ALA A 281 17.64 18.79 23.75
C ALA A 281 18.61 18.17 24.77
N THR A 282 18.35 16.93 25.20
CA THR A 282 19.26 16.16 26.07
C THR A 282 20.36 15.39 25.31
N GLY A 283 20.43 15.54 23.99
CA GLY A 283 21.48 14.95 23.15
C GLY A 283 21.11 13.66 22.42
N THR A 284 19.85 13.20 22.48
CA THR A 284 19.41 12.03 21.71
C THR A 284 19.19 12.42 20.24
N PRO A 285 19.93 11.86 19.28
CA PRO A 285 19.73 12.18 17.87
C PRO A 285 18.32 11.78 17.39
N PHE A 286 17.68 12.58 16.53
CA PHE A 286 16.35 12.25 15.98
C PHE A 286 16.30 10.86 15.32
N ALA A 287 17.39 10.42 14.68
CA ALA A 287 17.50 9.10 14.08
C ALA A 287 17.46 7.92 15.09
N ARG A 288 17.50 8.20 16.40
CA ARG A 288 17.35 7.23 17.49
C ARG A 288 15.97 7.30 18.16
N THR A 289 15.10 8.17 17.68
CA THR A 289 13.74 8.35 18.21
C THR A 289 12.73 7.82 17.20
N ALA A 290 11.71 7.12 17.68
CA ALA A 290 10.61 6.64 16.86
C ALA A 290 9.28 6.98 17.52
N ILE A 291 8.31 7.41 16.72
CA ILE A 291 6.91 7.56 17.14
C ILE A 291 6.14 6.40 16.51
N VAL A 292 5.47 5.62 17.34
CA VAL A 292 4.59 4.53 16.91
C VAL A 292 3.16 4.93 17.27
N HIS A 293 2.23 4.80 16.32
CA HIS A 293 0.84 5.17 16.52
C HIS A 293 -0.08 4.05 16.00
N PRO A 294 -1.36 4.00 16.44
CA PRO A 294 -2.35 3.09 15.87
C PRO A 294 -2.51 3.29 14.36
N ASP A 295 -2.91 2.23 13.67
CA ASP A 295 -3.17 2.32 12.23
C ASP A 295 -4.33 3.29 11.95
N GLY A 296 -4.14 4.15 10.94
CA GLY A 296 -5.10 5.19 10.58
C GLY A 296 -4.45 6.51 10.13
N GLU A 297 -4.99 7.07 9.05
CA GLU A 297 -4.50 8.30 8.40
C GLU A 297 -4.51 9.51 9.34
N ARG A 298 -5.43 9.54 10.32
CA ARG A 298 -5.58 10.66 11.26
C ARG A 298 -4.32 10.90 12.10
N TYR A 299 -3.75 9.87 12.73
CA TYR A 299 -2.58 10.03 13.59
C TYR A 299 -1.34 10.44 12.78
N ALA A 300 -1.09 9.78 11.65
CA ALA A 300 0.04 10.09 10.78
C ALA A 300 0.01 11.57 10.33
N ARG A 301 -1.17 12.07 9.92
CA ARG A 301 -1.33 13.46 9.50
C ARG A 301 -1.05 14.45 10.63
N LEU A 302 -1.60 14.22 11.83
CA LEU A 302 -1.40 15.09 13.00
C LEU A 302 0.06 15.11 13.44
N ILE A 303 0.69 13.94 13.55
CA ILE A 303 2.11 13.81 13.91
C ILE A 303 2.99 14.54 12.88
N HIS A 304 2.73 14.37 11.59
CA HIS A 304 3.48 15.05 10.54
C HIS A 304 3.29 16.57 10.57
N GLN A 305 2.08 17.06 10.90
CA GLN A 305 1.81 18.49 11.05
C GLN A 305 2.63 19.07 12.20
N HIS A 306 2.60 18.45 13.38
CA HIS A 306 3.35 18.90 14.56
C HIS A 306 4.87 18.80 14.35
N LEU A 307 5.37 17.72 13.74
CA LEU A 307 6.79 17.58 13.41
C LEU A 307 7.28 18.67 12.44
N ARG A 308 6.50 18.98 11.40
CA ARG A 308 6.82 20.07 10.46
C ARG A 308 6.77 21.44 11.14
N ALA A 309 5.77 21.68 11.99
CA ALA A 309 5.65 22.93 12.73
C ALA A 309 6.82 23.13 13.71
N ALA A 310 7.40 22.04 14.23
CA ALA A 310 8.57 22.05 15.11
C ALA A 310 9.91 21.98 14.34
N ASP A 311 9.90 22.00 13.00
CA ASP A 311 11.08 21.83 12.13
C ASP A 311 11.92 20.57 12.46
N VAL A 312 11.24 19.50 12.89
CA VAL A 312 11.88 18.22 13.19
C VAL A 312 11.95 17.39 11.90
N PRO A 313 13.14 16.97 11.43
CA PRO A 313 13.25 16.08 10.29
C PRO A 313 12.74 14.68 10.66
N PHE A 314 11.91 14.09 9.80
CA PHE A 314 11.34 12.77 10.03
C PHE A 314 11.22 11.94 8.75
N ASN A 315 11.11 10.62 8.93
CA ASN A 315 10.75 9.66 7.90
C ASN A 315 9.57 8.83 8.42
N GLY A 316 8.51 8.71 7.62
CA GLY A 316 7.28 8.01 8.02
C GLY A 316 6.48 7.56 6.80
N VAL A 317 5.41 6.80 7.04
CA VAL A 317 4.44 6.39 6.01
C VAL A 317 3.92 7.63 5.30
N ALA A 318 3.79 7.61 3.97
CA ALA A 318 3.30 8.76 3.23
C ALA A 318 2.00 9.30 3.86
N GLY A 319 2.02 10.55 4.32
CA GLY A 319 0.90 11.13 5.07
C GLY A 319 -0.34 11.44 4.21
N ARG A 320 -0.30 11.08 2.92
CA ARG A 320 -1.41 11.16 1.99
C ARG A 320 -1.27 10.05 0.95
N ARG A 321 -2.37 9.38 0.63
CA ARG A 321 -2.46 8.32 -0.39
C ARG A 321 -2.69 8.92 -1.78
N LEU A 322 -2.55 8.10 -2.83
CA LEU A 322 -2.76 8.55 -4.20
C LEU A 322 -4.23 8.89 -4.48
N ASP A 323 -5.19 8.19 -3.86
CA ASP A 323 -6.63 8.47 -3.96
C ASP A 323 -7.02 9.82 -3.34
N GLU A 324 -6.23 10.32 -2.39
CA GLU A 324 -6.39 11.66 -1.80
C GLU A 324 -5.70 12.77 -2.61
N SER A 325 -4.96 12.41 -3.68
CA SER A 325 -4.37 13.39 -4.60
C SER A 325 -5.40 14.11 -5.45
N LEU A 326 -5.04 15.24 -6.06
CA LEU A 326 -5.95 15.91 -6.98
C LEU A 326 -6.34 14.96 -8.11
N SER A 327 -5.36 14.33 -8.76
CA SER A 327 -5.58 13.38 -9.86
C SER A 327 -6.39 12.16 -9.42
N GLY A 328 -6.07 11.61 -8.23
CA GLY A 328 -6.80 10.46 -7.67
C GLY A 328 -8.25 10.79 -7.33
N ARG A 329 -8.49 11.89 -6.60
CA ARG A 329 -9.85 12.35 -6.27
C ARG A 329 -10.66 12.68 -7.52
N PHE A 330 -10.03 13.32 -8.50
CA PHE A 330 -10.67 13.63 -9.78
C PHE A 330 -11.09 12.35 -10.50
N LEU A 331 -10.18 11.39 -10.69
CA LEU A 331 -10.49 10.14 -11.39
C LEU A 331 -11.58 9.35 -10.67
N LEU A 332 -11.51 9.23 -9.34
CA LEU A 332 -12.55 8.53 -8.58
C LEU A 332 -13.90 9.23 -8.67
N ALA A 333 -13.95 10.55 -8.50
CA ALA A 333 -15.19 11.32 -8.63
C ALA A 333 -15.76 11.27 -10.06
N LEU A 334 -14.90 11.19 -11.07
CA LEU A 334 -15.29 11.04 -12.47
C LEU A 334 -15.96 9.67 -12.71
N LEU A 335 -15.37 8.59 -12.19
CA LEU A 335 -15.93 7.23 -12.30
C LEU A 335 -17.25 7.09 -11.54
N ASP A 336 -17.41 7.80 -10.42
CA ASP A 336 -18.63 7.78 -9.61
C ASP A 336 -19.79 8.59 -10.24
N LEU A 337 -19.56 9.38 -11.30
CA LEU A 337 -20.62 10.20 -11.91
C LEU A 337 -21.80 9.37 -12.43
N ASN A 338 -21.53 8.21 -13.04
CA ASN A 338 -22.57 7.34 -13.58
C ASN A 338 -23.45 6.76 -12.46
N ASP A 339 -22.83 6.35 -11.35
CA ASP A 339 -23.54 5.86 -10.17
C ASP A 339 -24.38 6.95 -9.49
N ASN A 340 -24.01 8.22 -9.70
CA ASN A 340 -24.73 9.39 -9.20
C ASN A 340 -25.66 10.04 -10.26
N ASP A 341 -25.98 9.32 -11.34
CA ASP A 341 -26.85 9.77 -12.45
C ASP A 341 -26.46 11.18 -12.96
N PHE A 342 -25.16 11.47 -13.02
CA PHE A 342 -24.64 12.78 -13.39
C PHE A 342 -25.32 13.94 -12.64
N SER A 343 -25.60 13.77 -11.35
CA SER A 343 -26.25 14.83 -10.56
C SER A 343 -25.48 16.15 -10.66
N ARG A 344 -26.20 17.28 -10.63
CA ARG A 344 -25.62 18.62 -10.60
C ARG A 344 -24.58 18.74 -9.49
N GLU A 345 -24.87 18.17 -8.33
CA GLU A 345 -23.95 18.17 -7.20
C GLU A 345 -22.65 17.42 -7.51
N ALA A 346 -22.73 16.20 -8.06
CA ALA A 346 -21.55 15.40 -8.38
C ALA A 346 -20.68 16.03 -9.49
N VAL A 347 -21.30 16.50 -10.58
CA VAL A 347 -20.60 17.16 -11.68
C VAL A 347 -19.91 18.45 -11.21
N MET A 348 -20.59 19.25 -10.38
CA MET A 348 -20.04 20.52 -9.91
C MET A 348 -18.97 20.32 -8.85
N ALA A 349 -19.10 19.30 -7.99
CA ALA A 349 -18.06 18.90 -7.06
C ALA A 349 -16.77 18.48 -7.81
N LEU A 350 -16.88 17.73 -8.90
CA LEU A 350 -15.75 17.30 -9.72
C LEU A 350 -14.92 18.49 -10.24
N ILE A 351 -15.59 19.50 -10.80
CA ILE A 351 -14.92 20.67 -11.41
C ILE A 351 -14.53 21.76 -10.41
N SER A 352 -15.01 21.69 -9.17
CA SER A 352 -14.77 22.69 -8.14
C SER A 352 -13.31 22.79 -7.67
N SER A 353 -12.47 21.81 -8.01
CA SER A 353 -11.04 21.80 -7.66
C SER A 353 -10.23 22.94 -8.28
N GLY A 354 -10.75 23.58 -9.34
CA GLY A 354 -10.06 24.63 -10.10
C GLY A 354 -8.94 24.12 -11.01
N ALA A 355 -8.69 22.81 -11.00
CA ALA A 355 -7.66 22.17 -11.82
C ALA A 355 -8.20 21.65 -13.16
N VAL A 356 -9.52 21.50 -13.29
CA VAL A 356 -10.14 20.96 -14.49
C VAL A 356 -10.07 21.96 -15.65
N ILE A 357 -9.64 21.50 -16.81
CA ILE A 357 -9.54 22.28 -18.04
C ILE A 357 -10.66 21.96 -19.04
N GLY A 358 -11.16 23.02 -19.69
CA GLY A 358 -12.10 22.94 -20.81
C GLY A 358 -11.44 22.45 -22.09
N THR A 359 -12.22 22.39 -23.17
CA THR A 359 -11.73 22.07 -24.53
C THR A 359 -10.78 23.14 -25.08
N ASP A 360 -10.89 24.36 -24.59
CA ASP A 360 -10.03 25.51 -24.92
C ASP A 360 -8.68 25.50 -24.19
N GLY A 361 -8.43 24.50 -23.34
CA GLY A 361 -7.22 24.37 -22.52
C GLY A 361 -7.17 25.34 -21.34
N THR A 362 -8.25 26.09 -21.07
CA THR A 362 -8.34 27.00 -19.93
C THR A 362 -9.10 26.37 -18.76
N ALA A 363 -8.90 26.89 -17.55
CA ALA A 363 -9.60 26.37 -16.38
C ALA A 363 -11.11 26.63 -16.48
N VAL A 364 -11.91 25.61 -16.21
CA VAL A 364 -13.37 25.72 -16.32
C VAL A 364 -13.92 26.74 -15.30
N PRO A 365 -14.88 27.61 -15.69
CA PRO A 365 -15.43 28.63 -14.81
C PRO A 365 -16.50 28.04 -13.87
N ALA A 366 -16.10 27.13 -12.97
CA ALA A 366 -16.98 26.31 -12.14
C ALA A 366 -18.09 27.10 -11.43
N SER A 367 -17.77 28.24 -10.80
CA SER A 367 -18.77 29.08 -10.11
C SER A 367 -19.81 29.68 -11.06
N ALA A 368 -19.42 30.03 -12.29
CA ALA A 368 -20.36 30.56 -13.28
C ALA A 368 -21.27 29.45 -13.81
N TRP A 369 -20.69 28.29 -14.11
CA TRP A 369 -21.42 27.09 -14.53
C TRP A 369 -22.39 26.57 -13.48
N GLU A 370 -21.99 26.52 -12.21
CA GLU A 370 -22.85 26.16 -11.07
C GLU A 370 -24.10 27.06 -11.00
N ARG A 371 -23.92 28.37 -11.22
CA ARG A 371 -25.03 29.33 -11.23
C ARG A 371 -25.96 29.11 -12.43
N VAL A 372 -25.41 28.85 -13.62
CA VAL A 372 -26.21 28.56 -14.83
C VAL A 372 -27.02 27.28 -14.62
N ALA A 373 -26.39 26.19 -14.20
CA ALA A 373 -27.05 24.90 -13.96
C ALA A 373 -28.14 25.00 -12.90
N ARG A 374 -27.87 25.72 -11.80
CA ARG A 374 -28.85 25.96 -10.73
C ARG A 374 -30.06 26.75 -11.22
N ASN A 375 -29.83 27.83 -11.96
CA ASN A 375 -30.90 28.66 -12.50
C ASN A 375 -31.72 27.93 -13.57
N ALA A 376 -31.08 27.06 -14.34
CA ALA A 376 -31.74 26.17 -15.30
C ALA A 376 -32.58 25.06 -14.64
N GLY A 377 -32.46 24.87 -13.31
CA GLY A 377 -33.18 23.84 -12.58
C GLY A 377 -32.67 22.42 -12.84
N VAL A 378 -31.37 22.27 -13.11
CA VAL A 378 -30.73 20.96 -13.25
C VAL A 378 -30.56 20.29 -11.89
N VAL A 379 -30.92 19.01 -11.82
CA VAL A 379 -30.85 18.13 -10.66
C VAL A 379 -29.98 16.91 -10.96
N ALA A 380 -30.35 16.09 -11.95
CA ALA A 380 -29.65 14.88 -12.36
C ALA A 380 -30.14 14.36 -13.73
N GLY A 381 -29.33 13.51 -14.35
CA GLY A 381 -29.62 12.80 -15.59
C GLY A 381 -29.16 13.52 -16.84
N ALA A 382 -28.53 12.78 -17.75
CA ALA A 382 -28.01 13.28 -19.03
C ALA A 382 -29.06 14.06 -19.84
N ASP A 383 -30.29 13.54 -19.93
CA ASP A 383 -31.38 14.19 -20.68
C ASP A 383 -31.84 15.50 -20.04
N GLN A 384 -31.72 15.62 -18.72
CA GLN A 384 -32.06 16.85 -18.03
C GLN A 384 -31.02 17.93 -18.28
N TRP A 385 -29.73 17.59 -18.27
CA TRP A 385 -28.68 18.53 -18.66
C TRP A 385 -28.92 19.10 -20.06
N ARG A 386 -29.16 18.22 -21.05
CA ARG A 386 -29.43 18.60 -22.43
C ARG A 386 -30.66 19.49 -22.56
N SER A 387 -31.79 19.03 -22.02
CA SER A 387 -33.06 19.75 -22.15
C SER A 387 -33.05 21.10 -21.43
N ARG A 388 -32.54 21.17 -20.20
CA ARG A 388 -32.56 22.41 -19.40
C ARG A 388 -31.57 23.45 -19.90
N LEU A 389 -30.34 23.05 -20.21
CA LEU A 389 -29.36 24.01 -20.75
C LEU A 389 -29.72 24.43 -22.17
N GLY A 390 -30.24 23.51 -23.00
CA GLY A 390 -30.78 23.84 -24.32
C GLY A 390 -31.93 24.84 -24.25
N GLN A 391 -32.84 24.72 -23.27
CA GLN A 391 -33.89 25.71 -23.01
C GLN A 391 -33.31 27.07 -22.62
N VAL A 392 -32.32 27.11 -21.72
CA VAL A 392 -31.67 28.38 -21.35
C VAL A 392 -31.05 29.06 -22.57
N VAL A 393 -30.36 28.30 -23.43
CA VAL A 393 -29.77 28.84 -24.67
C VAL A 393 -30.86 29.42 -25.58
N ALA A 394 -31.92 28.66 -25.87
CA ALA A 394 -33.01 29.11 -26.74
C ALA A 394 -33.71 30.37 -26.20
N ASP A 395 -34.01 30.42 -24.90
CA ASP A 395 -34.64 31.57 -24.25
C ASP A 395 -33.74 32.81 -24.31
N GLN A 396 -32.43 32.65 -24.10
CA GLN A 396 -31.48 33.76 -24.19
C GLN A 396 -31.24 34.21 -25.62
N GLU A 397 -31.26 33.32 -26.61
CA GLU A 397 -31.17 33.68 -28.04
C GLU A 397 -32.38 34.50 -28.48
N GLN A 398 -33.59 34.07 -28.12
CA GLN A 398 -34.79 34.86 -28.36
C GLN A 398 -34.68 36.24 -27.68
N ARG A 399 -34.18 36.28 -26.44
CA ARG A 399 -34.01 37.53 -25.71
C ARG A 399 -32.98 38.46 -26.37
N ARG A 400 -31.89 37.91 -26.90
CA ARG A 400 -30.87 38.65 -27.65
C ARG A 400 -31.49 39.27 -28.90
N ASP A 401 -32.30 38.52 -29.64
CA ASP A 401 -32.92 38.98 -30.88
C ASP A 401 -33.97 40.07 -30.61
N GLU A 402 -34.76 39.93 -29.53
CA GLU A 402 -35.64 40.99 -29.04
C GLU A 402 -34.86 42.26 -28.70
N LEU A 403 -33.76 42.13 -27.94
CA LEU A 403 -32.91 43.26 -27.57
C LEU A 403 -32.23 43.90 -28.78
N ALA A 404 -31.85 43.13 -29.80
CA ALA A 404 -31.25 43.65 -31.03
C ALA A 404 -32.26 44.44 -31.89
N SER A 405 -33.56 44.16 -31.75
CA SER A 405 -34.63 44.87 -32.47
C SER A 405 -34.96 46.26 -31.89
N ILE A 406 -34.44 46.57 -30.70
CA ILE A 406 -34.63 47.85 -30.01
C ILE A 406 -33.26 48.50 -29.72
N GLU A 407 -33.21 49.83 -29.68
CA GLU A 407 -31.96 50.53 -29.36
C GLU A 407 -31.66 50.40 -27.85
N VAL A 408 -30.76 49.49 -27.49
CA VAL A 408 -30.34 49.22 -26.11
C VAL A 408 -28.84 49.37 -25.96
N GLU A 409 -28.41 49.61 -24.71
CA GLU A 409 -26.98 49.68 -24.36
C GLU A 409 -26.25 48.37 -24.73
N PRO A 410 -25.08 48.44 -25.41
CA PRO A 410 -24.32 47.27 -25.85
C PRO A 410 -24.05 46.24 -24.75
N GLY A 411 -23.79 46.71 -23.52
CA GLY A 411 -23.50 45.84 -22.38
C GLY A 411 -24.63 44.88 -21.99
N ARG A 412 -25.89 45.17 -22.37
CA ARG A 412 -27.02 44.25 -22.16
C ARG A 412 -26.97 43.07 -23.12
N ILE A 413 -26.67 43.32 -24.40
CA ILE A 413 -26.50 42.28 -25.41
C ILE A 413 -25.29 41.41 -25.06
N ASP A 414 -24.18 42.03 -24.63
CA ASP A 414 -22.98 41.29 -24.20
C ASP A 414 -23.25 40.38 -23.00
N ALA A 415 -24.10 40.80 -22.06
CA ALA A 415 -24.47 39.97 -20.91
C ALA A 415 -25.27 38.73 -21.32
N VAL A 416 -26.19 38.88 -22.26
CA VAL A 416 -26.97 37.76 -22.81
C VAL A 416 -26.05 36.80 -23.59
N ASN A 417 -25.19 37.33 -24.46
CA ASN A 417 -24.20 36.53 -25.19
C ASN A 417 -23.28 35.74 -24.25
N ARG A 418 -22.82 36.35 -23.16
CA ARG A 418 -22.02 35.63 -22.15
C ARG A 418 -22.77 34.48 -21.50
N LEU A 419 -24.07 34.64 -21.20
CA LEU A 419 -24.87 33.56 -20.64
C LEU A 419 -25.13 32.44 -21.63
N ILE A 420 -25.36 32.78 -22.92
CA ILE A 420 -25.48 31.80 -24.00
C ILE A 420 -24.22 30.94 -24.08
N HIS A 421 -23.05 31.57 -24.21
CA HIS A 421 -21.78 30.83 -24.27
C HIS A 421 -21.55 29.99 -23.01
N GLN A 422 -21.77 30.54 -21.81
CA GLN A 422 -21.62 29.76 -20.57
C GLN A 422 -22.53 28.54 -20.49
N ALA A 423 -23.76 28.62 -21.01
CA ALA A 423 -24.69 27.50 -21.05
C ALA A 423 -24.30 26.46 -22.12
N GLN A 424 -23.82 26.92 -23.28
CA GLN A 424 -23.31 26.06 -24.36
C GLN A 424 -22.04 25.32 -23.93
N ASP A 425 -21.04 26.02 -23.41
CA ASP A 425 -19.77 25.44 -22.97
C ASP A 425 -19.98 24.41 -21.86
N LEU A 426 -20.89 24.71 -20.91
CA LEU A 426 -21.25 23.75 -19.86
C LEU A 426 -21.95 22.51 -20.43
N LEU A 427 -22.87 22.70 -21.38
CA LEU A 427 -23.57 21.59 -22.00
C LEU A 427 -22.57 20.70 -22.76
N GLU A 428 -21.70 21.28 -23.58
CA GLU A 428 -20.66 20.56 -24.32
C GLU A 428 -19.75 19.78 -23.38
N PHE A 429 -19.31 20.40 -22.29
CA PHE A 429 -18.46 19.74 -21.30
C PHE A 429 -19.16 18.54 -20.63
N VAL A 430 -20.43 18.69 -20.25
CA VAL A 430 -21.18 17.59 -19.61
C VAL A 430 -21.46 16.46 -20.60
N GLU A 431 -21.78 16.78 -21.85
CA GLU A 431 -21.95 15.77 -22.89
C GLU A 431 -20.65 15.01 -23.15
N GLU A 432 -19.52 15.71 -23.18
CA GLU A 432 -18.21 15.09 -23.29
C GLU A 432 -17.94 14.15 -22.11
N LEU A 433 -18.21 14.59 -20.87
CA LEU A 433 -18.09 13.73 -19.69
C LEU A 433 -18.90 12.44 -19.85
N ILE A 434 -20.18 12.56 -20.22
CA ILE A 434 -21.08 11.43 -20.41
C ILE A 434 -20.53 10.44 -21.44
N ILE A 435 -20.06 10.94 -22.59
CA ILE A 435 -19.50 10.11 -23.66
C ILE A 435 -18.23 9.40 -23.17
N ASN A 436 -17.35 10.13 -22.49
CA ASN A 436 -16.04 9.63 -22.09
C ASN A 436 -16.11 8.57 -20.98
N ILE A 437 -17.18 8.56 -20.17
CA ILE A 437 -17.40 7.58 -19.10
C ILE A 437 -18.49 6.56 -19.39
N ASP A 438 -18.97 6.50 -20.62
CA ASP A 438 -20.00 5.55 -21.02
C ASP A 438 -19.51 4.10 -20.85
N ALA A 439 -20.25 3.33 -20.06
CA ALA A 439 -19.95 1.94 -19.76
C ALA A 439 -19.89 1.07 -21.04
N ASP A 440 -20.67 1.40 -22.07
CA ASP A 440 -20.71 0.66 -23.33
C ASP A 440 -19.45 0.87 -24.17
N THR A 441 -18.75 1.98 -23.97
CA THR A 441 -17.50 2.32 -24.68
C THR A 441 -16.25 2.03 -23.85
N THR A 442 -16.43 1.71 -22.56
CA THR A 442 -15.34 1.43 -21.63
C THR A 442 -14.63 0.12 -22.00
N PRO A 443 -13.29 0.09 -22.09
CA PRO A 443 -12.56 -1.14 -22.40
C PRO A 443 -12.82 -2.27 -21.39
N SER A 444 -12.85 -3.51 -21.86
CA SER A 444 -13.09 -4.69 -21.00
C SER A 444 -11.80 -5.35 -20.49
N ASP A 445 -10.64 -4.90 -20.95
CA ASP A 445 -9.33 -5.42 -20.53
C ASP A 445 -8.54 -4.39 -19.71
N TRP A 446 -7.70 -4.88 -18.79
CA TRP A 446 -6.88 -4.03 -17.93
C TRP A 446 -5.98 -3.03 -18.69
N PRO A 447 -5.23 -3.44 -19.73
CA PRO A 447 -4.44 -2.51 -20.53
C PRO A 447 -5.28 -1.44 -21.25
N GLY A 448 -6.50 -1.77 -21.67
CA GLY A 448 -7.46 -0.81 -22.19
C GLY A 448 -7.91 0.17 -21.12
N LEU A 449 -8.36 -0.32 -19.98
CA LEU A 449 -8.83 0.48 -18.84
C LEU A 449 -7.76 1.44 -18.33
N THR A 450 -6.49 1.00 -18.23
CA THR A 450 -5.39 1.88 -17.81
C THR A 450 -5.17 3.02 -18.80
N ARG A 451 -5.08 2.73 -20.10
CA ARG A 451 -4.90 3.77 -21.12
C ARG A 451 -6.07 4.74 -21.17
N TRP A 452 -7.30 4.23 -21.04
CA TRP A 452 -8.51 5.02 -20.98
C TRP A 452 -8.49 5.96 -19.76
N ALA A 453 -8.21 5.45 -18.56
CA ALA A 453 -8.12 6.27 -17.35
C ALA A 453 -7.02 7.35 -17.45
N THR A 454 -5.84 7.02 -17.99
CA THR A 454 -4.78 8.00 -18.25
C THR A 454 -5.24 9.06 -19.25
N SER A 455 -5.94 8.68 -20.33
CA SER A 455 -6.46 9.65 -21.31
C SER A 455 -7.49 10.61 -20.73
N LEU A 456 -8.30 10.17 -19.75
CA LEU A 456 -9.23 11.04 -19.03
C LEU A 456 -8.48 12.06 -18.17
N LEU A 457 -7.45 11.62 -17.46
CA LEU A 457 -6.60 12.51 -16.67
C LEU A 457 -5.90 13.54 -17.56
N ASP A 458 -5.29 13.11 -18.65
CA ASP A 458 -4.63 14.00 -19.60
C ASP A 458 -5.63 15.00 -20.21
N ARG A 459 -6.85 14.54 -20.54
CA ARG A 459 -7.89 15.38 -21.12
C ARG A 459 -8.36 16.48 -20.16
N TYR A 460 -8.68 16.12 -18.92
CA TYR A 460 -9.34 17.05 -17.99
C TYR A 460 -8.39 17.76 -17.05
N LEU A 461 -7.20 17.21 -16.81
CA LEU A 461 -6.18 17.80 -15.94
C LEU A 461 -4.94 18.24 -16.71
N GLY A 462 -4.78 17.90 -17.99
CA GLY A 462 -3.56 18.19 -18.75
C GLY A 462 -2.40 17.26 -18.35
N SER A 463 -1.23 17.44 -18.96
CA SER A 463 -0.05 16.65 -18.59
C SER A 463 0.64 17.21 -17.36
N ALA A 464 1.41 16.37 -16.64
CA ALA A 464 2.23 16.82 -15.52
C ALA A 464 3.25 17.92 -15.91
N VAL A 465 3.69 17.94 -17.17
CA VAL A 465 4.63 18.95 -17.68
C VAL A 465 3.96 20.33 -17.78
N ASP A 466 2.64 20.37 -18.01
CA ASP A 466 1.87 21.59 -18.18
C ASP A 466 1.40 22.18 -16.82
N ARG A 467 1.50 21.41 -15.72
CA ARG A 467 1.00 21.76 -14.38
C ARG A 467 2.10 22.15 -13.39
N ASN A 468 3.09 22.92 -13.84
CA ASN A 468 4.16 23.44 -12.97
C ASN A 468 3.69 24.48 -11.94
N ASP A 469 2.45 24.96 -12.07
CA ASP A 469 1.77 25.85 -11.13
C ASP A 469 1.20 25.10 -9.92
N TRP A 470 1.07 23.77 -9.99
CA TRP A 470 0.62 22.96 -8.86
C TRP A 470 1.71 22.81 -7.80
N PRO A 471 1.34 22.56 -6.53
CA PRO A 471 2.32 22.18 -5.52
C PRO A 471 3.11 20.94 -5.98
N ASP A 472 4.44 20.92 -5.75
CA ASP A 472 5.34 19.83 -6.19
C ASP A 472 4.81 18.43 -5.90
N ARG A 473 4.11 18.27 -4.76
CA ARG A 473 3.51 16.99 -4.34
C ARG A 473 2.34 16.54 -5.21
N GLU A 474 1.55 17.45 -5.74
CA GLU A 474 0.47 17.13 -6.69
C GLU A 474 1.05 16.77 -8.05
N VAL A 475 2.12 17.44 -8.49
CA VAL A 475 2.86 17.10 -9.72
C VAL A 475 3.49 15.71 -9.61
N GLU A 476 4.15 15.42 -8.48
CA GLU A 476 4.71 14.09 -8.21
C GLU A 476 3.62 13.00 -8.18
N ALA A 477 2.48 13.27 -7.54
CA ALA A 477 1.35 12.33 -7.54
C ALA A 477 0.81 12.11 -8.95
N HIS A 478 0.61 13.17 -9.72
CA HIS A 478 0.10 13.09 -11.09
C HIS A 478 1.05 12.37 -12.04
N THR A 479 2.36 12.41 -11.79
CA THR A 479 3.36 11.63 -12.55
C THR A 479 3.34 10.13 -12.20
N ARG A 480 2.84 9.79 -11.00
CA ARG A 480 2.78 8.40 -10.50
C ARG A 480 1.47 7.70 -10.80
N VAL A 481 0.40 8.46 -11.05
CA VAL A 481 -0.91 7.98 -11.55
C VAL A 481 -0.78 7.80 -13.05
#